data_AF-A0A3G1Q0F6-F1
#
_entry.id   AF-A0A3G1Q0F6-F1
#
_cell.length_a   1.000
_cell.length_b   1.000
_cell.length_c   1.000
_cell.angle_alpha   90.00
_cell.angle_beta   90.00
_cell.angle_gamma   90.00
#
_symmetry.space_group_name_H-M   'P 1'
#
loop_
_entity.id
_entity.type
_entity.pdbx_description
1 polymer ?
#
loop_
_entity_poly.entity_id
_entity_poly.type
_entity_poly.pdbx_seq_one_letter_code
_entity_poly.pdbx_strand_id
1 'polypeptide(L)'
;DRVLKTDVTKTVEDMAAAPTEPQQTTGIAGTSTATATPRNNAAYGKHIHDAEWTTNAAYLALNIWDRFDVFCTLGASSGYFKAGSDAFSVVGLFGLHEASVDTTYRPNVFLTQGVVE
;
A
#
# COMPACT_ATOMS: atom_id res chain seq x y z
N ASP A 1 23.55 -2.56 6.89
CA ASP A 1 22.43 -3.42 6.48
C ASP A 1 22.02 -3.07 5.05
N ARG A 2 21.76 -4.06 4.19
CA ARG A 2 21.33 -3.82 2.79
C ARG A 2 19.84 -4.12 2.73
N VAL A 3 19.03 -3.07 2.63
CA VAL A 3 17.58 -3.17 2.74
C VAL A 3 16.92 -2.56 1.51
N LEU A 4 15.87 -3.22 1.02
CA LEU A 4 15.04 -2.64 -0.03
C LEU A 4 14.26 -1.46 0.56
N LYS A 5 14.53 -0.26 0.04
CA LYS A 5 13.87 0.97 0.47
C LYS A 5 12.63 1.21 -0.39
N THR A 6 11.60 1.70 0.25
CA THR A 6 10.42 2.23 -0.45
C THR A 6 10.74 3.62 -0.97
N ASP A 7 10.70 3.82 -2.29
CA ASP A 7 10.81 5.15 -2.89
C ASP A 7 9.40 5.69 -3.16
N VAL A 8 8.85 6.36 -2.16
CA VAL A 8 7.50 6.94 -2.21
C VAL A 8 7.54 8.39 -1.73
N THR A 9 6.56 9.18 -2.14
CA THR A 9 6.42 10.57 -1.66
C THR A 9 6.16 10.61 -0.16
N LYS A 10 6.63 11.67 0.51
CA LYS A 10 6.41 11.88 1.96
C LYS A 10 4.94 12.01 2.32
N THR A 11 4.17 12.63 1.44
CA THR A 11 2.73 12.84 1.59
C THR A 11 1.97 12.27 0.39
N VAL A 12 0.75 11.84 0.65
CA VAL A 12 -0.27 11.53 -0.36
C VAL A 12 -1.27 12.68 -0.34
N GLU A 13 -1.39 13.38 -1.46
CA GLU A 13 -2.20 14.60 -1.56
C GLU A 13 -3.68 14.32 -1.86
N ASP A 14 -4.01 13.10 -2.31
CA ASP A 14 -5.32 12.76 -2.89
C ASP A 14 -6.22 11.89 -1.98
N MET A 15 -5.99 11.92 -0.67
CA MET A 15 -6.78 11.20 0.32
C MET A 15 -7.75 12.13 1.05
N ALA A 16 -8.84 11.59 1.60
CA ALA A 16 -9.66 12.30 2.57
C ALA A 16 -9.00 12.31 3.96
N ALA A 17 -9.54 13.13 4.87
CA ALA A 17 -9.14 13.10 6.27
C ALA A 17 -9.36 11.70 6.89
N ALA A 18 -8.53 11.35 7.89
CA ALA A 18 -8.71 10.08 8.58
C ALA A 18 -10.06 10.04 9.32
N PRO A 19 -10.74 8.88 9.34
CA PRO A 19 -11.94 8.69 10.16
C PRO A 19 -11.74 9.11 11.62
N THR A 20 -12.67 9.90 12.15
CA THR A 20 -12.75 10.23 13.58
C THR A 20 -13.96 9.60 14.26
N GLU A 21 -14.92 9.10 13.48
CA GLU A 21 -16.17 8.55 14.00
C GLU A 21 -15.94 7.20 14.69
N PRO A 22 -16.40 7.04 15.94
CA PRO A 22 -16.19 5.80 16.69
C PRO A 22 -17.21 4.71 16.30
N GLN A 23 -18.38 5.09 15.77
CA GLN A 23 -19.50 4.18 15.50
C GLN A 23 -19.91 4.13 14.02
N GLN A 24 -20.08 2.92 13.50
CA GLN A 24 -20.46 2.65 12.12
C GLN A 24 -21.92 3.00 11.79
N THR A 25 -22.81 3.07 12.79
CA THR A 25 -24.25 3.34 12.64
C THR A 25 -24.56 4.77 12.20
N THR A 26 -23.75 5.75 12.61
CA THR A 26 -23.80 7.12 12.11
C THR A 26 -22.79 7.35 10.99
N GLY A 27 -21.67 6.60 11.01
CA GLY A 27 -20.63 6.53 9.96
C GLY A 27 -20.15 7.88 9.43
N ILE A 28 -19.35 7.83 8.37
CA ILE A 28 -18.83 9.04 7.71
C ILE A 28 -19.78 9.36 6.55
N ALA A 29 -20.36 10.56 6.53
CA ALA A 29 -21.08 11.05 5.36
C ALA A 29 -20.13 11.10 4.15
N GLY A 30 -20.55 10.60 2.99
CA GLY A 30 -19.67 10.49 1.83
C GLY A 30 -19.12 11.82 1.33
N THR A 31 -19.88 12.90 1.48
CA THR A 31 -19.42 14.26 1.15
C THR A 31 -18.19 14.70 1.95
N SER A 32 -18.00 14.17 3.16
CA SER A 32 -16.82 14.40 3.99
C SER A 32 -15.55 13.76 3.44
N THR A 33 -15.65 12.82 2.49
CA THR A 33 -14.51 12.19 1.81
C THR A 33 -14.28 12.70 0.39
N ALA A 34 -15.07 13.66 -0.09
CA ALA A 34 -14.87 14.28 -1.41
C ALA A 34 -13.72 15.30 -1.41
N THR A 35 -13.37 15.85 -0.24
CA THR A 35 -12.31 16.86 -0.11
C THR A 35 -10.97 16.20 0.20
N ALA A 36 -9.97 16.51 -0.62
CA ALA A 36 -8.61 16.04 -0.43
C ALA A 36 -7.94 16.74 0.76
N THR A 37 -7.23 15.97 1.57
CA THR A 37 -6.44 16.39 2.72
C THR A 37 -5.07 15.70 2.63
N PRO A 38 -3.95 16.45 2.63
CA PRO A 38 -2.63 15.85 2.60
C PRO A 38 -2.40 14.90 3.78
N ARG A 39 -1.92 13.69 3.51
CA ARG A 39 -1.64 12.68 4.53
C ARG A 39 -0.20 12.19 4.47
N ASN A 40 0.42 11.98 5.64
CA ASN A 40 1.72 11.30 5.71
C ASN A 40 1.61 9.91 5.08
N ASN A 41 2.49 9.61 4.13
CA ASN A 41 2.51 8.32 3.47
C ASN A 41 3.06 7.27 4.43
N ALA A 42 2.28 6.22 4.69
CA ALA A 42 2.65 5.17 5.62
C ALA A 42 3.94 4.43 5.23
N ALA A 43 4.21 4.33 3.92
CA ALA A 43 5.39 3.69 3.38
C ALA A 43 6.63 4.59 3.31
N TYR A 44 6.52 5.88 3.65
CA TYR A 44 7.67 6.79 3.55
C TYR A 44 8.77 6.43 4.56
N GLY A 45 9.99 6.24 4.07
CA GLY A 45 11.14 5.86 4.90
C GLY A 45 11.06 4.44 5.45
N LYS A 46 10.14 3.62 4.93
CA LYS A 46 10.00 2.21 5.31
C LYS A 46 10.94 1.33 4.50
N HIS A 47 11.06 0.11 4.98
CA HIS A 47 12.07 -0.83 4.58
C HIS A 47 11.46 -2.23 4.55
N ILE A 48 11.72 -2.95 3.48
CA ILE A 48 11.27 -4.32 3.32
C ILE A 48 12.35 -5.22 3.93
N HIS A 49 12.14 -5.69 5.16
CA HIS A 49 13.14 -6.47 5.93
C HIS A 49 12.91 -7.99 5.87
N ASP A 50 11.68 -8.44 5.64
CA ASP A 50 11.29 -9.86 5.62
C ASP A 50 10.40 -10.16 4.41
N ALA A 51 10.90 -9.84 3.20
CA ALA A 51 10.19 -10.19 1.97
C ALA A 51 10.56 -11.56 1.44
N GLU A 52 9.55 -12.30 1.03
CA GLU A 52 9.71 -13.47 0.17
C GLU A 52 9.34 -13.09 -1.26
N TRP A 53 10.17 -13.53 -2.20
CA TRP A 53 9.89 -13.39 -3.64
C TRP A 53 9.86 -14.77 -4.29
N THR A 54 8.71 -15.08 -4.86
CA THR A 54 8.51 -16.29 -5.67
C THR A 54 8.39 -15.92 -7.14
N THR A 55 8.99 -16.71 -8.03
CA THR A 55 8.75 -16.67 -9.48
C THR A 55 8.52 -18.06 -10.01
N ASN A 56 7.71 -18.18 -11.07
CA ASN A 56 7.49 -19.45 -11.77
C ASN A 56 8.69 -19.91 -12.62
N ALA A 57 9.72 -19.08 -12.79
CA ALA A 57 10.76 -19.29 -13.81
C ALA A 57 12.18 -19.58 -13.30
N ALA A 58 12.50 -19.47 -11.99
CA ALA A 58 13.88 -19.63 -11.55
C ALA A 58 14.06 -20.00 -10.07
N TYR A 59 15.04 -20.89 -9.83
CA TYR A 59 15.77 -21.01 -8.57
C TYR A 59 17.04 -20.13 -8.68
N LEU A 60 17.23 -19.22 -7.73
CA LEU A 60 18.41 -18.34 -7.65
C LEU A 60 19.26 -18.76 -6.46
N ALA A 61 20.42 -19.38 -6.71
CA ALA A 61 21.44 -19.57 -5.69
C ALA A 61 22.37 -18.36 -5.71
N LEU A 62 22.35 -17.57 -4.64
CA LEU A 62 23.15 -16.36 -4.47
C LEU A 62 24.18 -16.55 -3.35
N ASN A 63 25.39 -16.05 -3.58
CA ASN A 63 26.40 -15.90 -2.54
C ASN A 63 26.25 -14.55 -1.82
N ILE A 64 26.85 -14.45 -0.63
CA ILE A 64 26.89 -13.18 0.10
C ILE A 64 27.61 -12.14 -0.77
N TRP A 65 27.00 -10.96 -0.91
CA TRP A 65 27.42 -9.81 -1.72
C TRP A 65 26.94 -9.75 -3.17
N ASP A 66 26.25 -10.79 -3.66
CA ASP A 66 25.63 -10.75 -4.97
C ASP A 66 24.56 -9.66 -5.06
N ARG A 67 24.44 -9.06 -6.23
CA ARG A 67 23.37 -8.13 -6.61
C ARG A 67 22.73 -8.67 -7.87
N PHE A 68 21.41 -8.67 -7.91
CA PHE A 68 20.66 -9.12 -9.07
C PHE A 68 19.54 -8.13 -9.36
N ASP A 69 19.33 -7.87 -10.64
CA ASP A 69 18.20 -7.11 -11.15
C ASP A 69 17.29 -8.10 -11.88
N VAL A 70 15.97 -7.95 -11.74
CA VAL A 70 15.00 -8.79 -12.45
C VAL A 70 14.19 -7.94 -13.40
N PHE A 71 14.15 -8.39 -14.64
CA PHE A 71 13.40 -7.76 -15.71
C PHE A 71 12.21 -8.63 -16.05
N CYS A 72 11.00 -8.09 -15.89
CA CYS A 72 9.79 -8.73 -16.38
C CYS A 72 9.58 -8.33 -17.85
N THR A 73 9.86 -9.25 -18.78
CA THR A 73 9.45 -9.07 -20.19
C THR A 73 7.98 -9.43 -20.37
N LEU A 74 7.32 -8.82 -21.35
CA LEU A 74 5.92 -9.10 -21.67
C LEU A 74 5.75 -10.56 -22.12
N GLY A 75 5.48 -11.47 -21.17
CA GLY A 75 5.28 -12.90 -21.44
C GLY A 75 5.72 -13.80 -20.28
N ALA A 76 4.74 -14.45 -19.65
CA ALA A 76 4.83 -15.64 -18.80
C ALA A 76 5.60 -15.58 -17.46
N SER A 77 6.38 -14.55 -17.14
CA SER A 77 6.99 -14.45 -15.80
C SER A 77 6.02 -13.83 -14.80
N SER A 78 5.45 -14.65 -13.91
CA SER A 78 4.72 -14.18 -12.73
C SER A 78 5.66 -14.22 -11.54
N GLY A 79 5.78 -13.09 -10.85
CA GLY A 79 6.43 -13.03 -9.54
C GLY A 79 5.65 -12.15 -8.60
N TYR A 80 5.62 -12.52 -7.32
CA TYR A 80 4.96 -11.74 -6.28
C TYR A 80 5.91 -11.51 -5.10
N PHE A 81 5.72 -10.39 -4.42
CA PHE A 81 6.44 -10.03 -3.20
C PHE A 81 5.47 -10.17 -2.04
N LYS A 82 5.79 -11.07 -1.11
CA LYS A 82 5.11 -11.11 0.18
C LYS A 82 5.86 -10.24 1.17
N ALA A 83 5.24 -9.17 1.63
CA ALA A 83 5.84 -8.28 2.63
C ALA A 83 4.78 -7.56 3.48
N GLY A 84 5.23 -6.94 4.58
CA GLY A 84 4.37 -6.13 5.44
C GLY A 84 3.73 -4.98 4.66
N SER A 85 2.43 -4.78 4.86
CA SER A 85 1.66 -3.72 4.17
C SER A 85 2.17 -2.32 4.47
N ASP A 86 2.91 -2.12 5.56
CA ASP A 86 3.48 -0.82 5.91
C ASP A 86 4.59 -0.37 4.96
N ALA A 87 5.22 -1.31 4.22
CA ALA A 87 6.12 -0.99 3.13
C ALA A 87 5.40 -0.68 1.80
N PHE A 88 4.06 -0.80 1.76
CA PHE A 88 3.24 -0.46 0.61
C PHE A 88 2.29 0.69 0.95
N SER A 89 2.02 1.55 -0.02
CA SER A 89 1.03 2.62 0.15
C SER A 89 -0.38 2.09 -0.18
N VAL A 90 -0.86 1.13 0.62
CA VAL A 90 -2.19 0.55 0.41
C VAL A 90 -3.23 1.44 1.08
N VAL A 91 -4.11 2.02 0.27
CA VAL A 91 -5.16 2.95 0.73
C VAL A 91 -6.54 2.36 0.48
N GLY A 92 -7.48 2.69 1.36
CA GLY A 92 -8.87 2.27 1.24
C GLY A 92 -9.84 3.31 1.75
N LEU A 93 -11.10 3.16 1.35
CA LEU A 93 -12.22 3.97 1.80
C LEU A 93 -13.09 3.13 2.75
N PHE A 94 -13.16 3.53 4.01
CA PHE A 94 -13.85 2.79 5.06
C PHE A 94 -14.85 3.66 5.83
N GLY A 95 -15.88 3.01 6.36
CA GLY A 95 -16.78 3.59 7.35
C GLY A 95 -17.84 4.55 6.80
N LEU A 96 -18.11 4.55 5.50
CA LEU A 96 -19.15 5.39 4.92
C LEU A 96 -20.56 4.98 5.40
N HIS A 97 -21.40 5.99 5.67
CA HIS A 97 -22.84 5.82 5.90
C HIS A 97 -23.61 6.21 4.64
N GLU A 98 -23.45 5.43 3.57
CA GLU A 98 -24.06 5.69 2.27
C GLU A 98 -24.54 4.38 1.64
N ALA A 99 -25.61 4.44 0.83
CA ALA A 99 -26.09 3.28 0.09
C ALA A 99 -25.18 2.91 -1.10
N SER A 100 -24.35 3.86 -1.55
CA SER A 100 -23.45 3.72 -2.69
C SER A 100 -22.21 4.60 -2.55
N VAL A 101 -21.11 4.19 -3.19
CA VAL A 101 -19.87 4.96 -3.28
C VAL A 101 -19.94 5.86 -4.52
N ASP A 102 -19.73 7.17 -4.34
CA ASP A 102 -19.64 8.13 -5.44
C ASP A 102 -18.23 8.17 -6.04
N THR A 103 -18.13 8.49 -7.33
CA THR A 103 -16.85 8.65 -8.05
C THR A 103 -15.93 9.74 -7.50
N THR A 104 -16.47 10.68 -6.73
CA THR A 104 -15.73 11.78 -6.11
C THR A 104 -15.16 11.41 -4.74
N TYR A 105 -15.54 10.26 -4.17
CA TYR A 105 -15.08 9.84 -2.85
C TYR A 105 -13.63 9.37 -2.89
N ARG A 106 -12.86 9.83 -1.90
CA ARG A 106 -11.42 9.59 -1.82
C ARG A 106 -11.10 8.61 -0.69
N PRO A 107 -10.04 7.79 -0.82
CA PRO A 107 -9.58 6.92 0.26
C PRO A 107 -9.29 7.70 1.55
N ASN A 108 -9.63 7.13 2.71
CA ASN A 108 -9.50 7.79 4.01
C ASN A 108 -8.63 7.02 5.03
N VAL A 109 -8.17 5.81 4.68
CA VAL A 109 -7.37 4.96 5.57
C VAL A 109 -6.14 4.40 4.84
N PHE A 110 -5.02 4.27 5.55
CA PHE A 110 -3.88 3.43 5.16
C PHE A 110 -3.97 2.08 5.86
N LEU A 111 -3.74 1.00 5.11
CA LEU A 111 -3.66 -0.36 5.65
C LEU A 111 -2.20 -0.64 6.02
N THR A 112 -1.89 -0.64 7.32
CA THR A 112 -0.51 -0.78 7.83
C THR A 112 -0.26 -2.09 8.59
N GLN A 113 -1.31 -2.86 8.88
CA GLN A 113 -1.22 -4.14 9.61
C GLN A 113 -1.81 -5.31 8.81
N GLY A 114 -1.49 -5.36 7.52
CA GLY A 114 -1.81 -6.47 6.64
C GLY A 114 -0.54 -7.13 6.09
N VAL A 115 -0.70 -8.33 5.55
CA VAL A 115 0.28 -8.95 4.66
C VAL A 115 -0.19 -8.65 3.23
N VAL A 116 0.68 -8.09 2.40
CA VAL A 116 0.44 -7.95 0.96
C VAL A 116 1.08 -9.15 0.28
N GLU A 117 0.31 -9.85 -0.56
CA GLU A 117 0.72 -10.99 -1.37
C GLU A 117 0.41 -10.75 -2.84
#